data_AF-W9S4R5-F1
#
_entry.id   AF-W9S4R5-F1
#
_cell.length_a   1.000
_cell.length_b   1.000
_cell.length_c   1.000
_cell.angle_alpha   90.00
_cell.angle_beta   90.00
_cell.angle_gamma   90.00
#
_symmetry.space_group_name_H-M   'P 1'
#
loop_
_entity.id
_entity.type
_entity.pdbx_description
1 polymer ?
#
loop_
_entity_poly.entity_id
_entity_poly.type
_entity_poly.pdbx_seq_one_letter_code
_entity_poly.pdbx_strand_id
1 'polypeptide(L)'
;MWNIWKTLDGPKRKDITDTDFLDTSFVFYDEKARLVRVKIRDCLDTKVLGYVYEEVDLLWLKERGTPHTTVGVPGNIPNVRNVERTNFPINLEGSAVTIVVPRLGKKARSKEEREEEEEVLVVEDISFDGILPVKFDVYVNEEYAPGPANSEFAGCFANVPHKHKHGGDHHHIHKVSLNLGITDLLDEIGADNDDFLRVTFVPKNSYPVTIGGIKLELLS
;
A
#
# COMPACT_ATOMS: atom_id res chain seq x y z
N MET A 1 -5.02 -11.94 10.77
CA MET A 1 -4.42 -10.61 10.52
C MET A 1 -5.17 -9.49 11.23
N TRP A 2 -6.47 -9.27 10.98
CA TRP A 2 -7.22 -8.20 11.67
C TRP A 2 -7.11 -8.22 13.21
N ASN A 3 -7.37 -9.37 13.86
CA ASN A 3 -7.21 -9.50 15.31
C ASN A 3 -5.79 -9.16 15.79
N ILE A 4 -4.76 -9.65 15.08
CA ILE A 4 -3.36 -9.38 15.41
C ILE A 4 -3.04 -7.88 15.23
N TRP A 5 -3.50 -7.26 14.14
CA TRP A 5 -3.24 -5.84 13.87
C TRP A 5 -3.72 -4.93 15.00
N LYS A 6 -4.87 -5.25 15.62
CA LYS A 6 -5.39 -4.53 16.80
C LYS A 6 -4.56 -4.69 18.06
N THR A 7 -3.76 -5.75 18.16
CA THR A 7 -2.90 -6.00 19.34
C THR A 7 -1.50 -5.42 19.19
N LEU A 8 -1.11 -4.94 18.01
CA LEU A 8 0.21 -4.36 17.78
C LEU A 8 0.30 -2.93 18.34
N ASP A 9 1.46 -2.53 18.85
CA ASP A 9 1.72 -1.23 19.50
C ASP A 9 1.42 0.00 18.62
N GLY A 10 0.36 0.75 18.92
CA GLY A 10 0.10 2.02 18.26
C GLY A 10 -1.29 2.57 18.58
N PRO A 11 -1.43 3.86 18.89
CA PRO A 11 -2.69 4.42 19.41
C PRO A 11 -3.84 4.41 18.38
N LYS A 12 -3.52 4.24 17.10
CA LYS A 12 -4.45 4.32 15.96
C LYS A 12 -4.90 2.99 15.39
N ARG A 13 -4.38 1.85 15.89
CA ARG A 13 -4.78 0.52 15.40
C ARG A 13 -6.12 0.08 16.00
N LYS A 14 -7.18 0.77 15.61
CA LYS A 14 -8.54 0.62 16.12
C LYS A 14 -9.52 0.31 15.00
N ASP A 15 -10.65 -0.28 15.37
CA ASP A 15 -11.74 -0.52 14.43
C ASP A 15 -12.33 0.80 13.92
N ILE A 16 -12.82 0.79 12.68
CA ILE A 16 -13.45 1.95 12.05
C ILE A 16 -14.74 2.30 12.80
N THR A 17 -14.86 3.56 13.22
CA THR A 17 -16.02 4.06 14.00
C THR A 17 -17.07 4.75 13.14
N ASP A 18 -16.83 4.88 11.84
CA ASP A 18 -17.74 5.51 10.89
C ASP A 18 -19.09 4.78 10.83
N THR A 19 -20.19 5.55 10.90
CA THR A 19 -21.53 4.96 10.97
C THR A 19 -21.94 4.28 9.68
N ASP A 20 -21.55 4.81 8.52
CA ASP A 20 -21.90 4.23 7.23
C ASP A 20 -21.20 2.87 7.06
N PHE A 21 -19.95 2.78 7.49
CA PHE A 21 -19.25 1.50 7.60
C PHE A 21 -19.94 0.56 8.59
N LEU A 22 -20.19 0.99 9.82
CA LEU A 22 -20.76 0.14 10.88
C LEU A 22 -22.18 -0.36 10.61
N ASP A 23 -22.99 0.41 9.89
CA ASP A 23 -24.37 0.04 9.49
C ASP A 23 -24.44 -0.69 8.14
N THR A 24 -23.33 -0.82 7.41
CA THR A 24 -23.27 -1.65 6.21
C THR A 24 -23.70 -3.08 6.56
N SER A 25 -24.62 -3.62 5.76
CA SER A 25 -25.23 -4.93 6.00
C SER A 25 -25.07 -5.89 4.83
N PHE A 26 -24.88 -7.16 5.17
CA PHE A 26 -24.76 -8.27 4.23
C PHE A 26 -25.81 -9.31 4.55
N VAL A 27 -26.07 -10.22 3.61
CA VAL A 27 -27.06 -11.28 3.76
C VAL A 27 -26.40 -12.62 3.47
N PHE A 28 -26.53 -13.55 4.41
CA PHE A 28 -26.00 -14.91 4.32
C PHE A 28 -27.09 -15.94 4.65
N TYR A 29 -26.92 -17.15 4.14
CA TYR A 29 -27.66 -18.30 4.66
C TYR A 29 -26.93 -18.87 5.87
N ASP A 30 -27.65 -19.13 6.95
CA ASP A 30 -27.11 -19.82 8.13
C ASP A 30 -27.09 -21.34 7.95
N GLU A 31 -26.65 -22.07 8.99
CA GLU A 31 -26.56 -23.53 9.00
C GLU A 31 -27.93 -24.24 8.85
N LYS A 32 -29.03 -23.50 8.99
CA LYS A 32 -30.40 -23.97 8.83
C LYS A 32 -31.05 -23.46 7.53
N ALA A 33 -30.24 -22.96 6.60
CA ALA A 33 -30.68 -22.36 5.35
C ALA A 33 -31.68 -21.20 5.55
N ARG A 34 -31.58 -20.49 6.67
CA ARG A 34 -32.35 -19.26 6.91
C ARG A 34 -31.57 -18.07 6.41
N LEU A 35 -32.27 -17.14 5.78
CA LEU A 35 -31.68 -15.90 5.30
C LEU A 35 -31.50 -14.93 6.46
N VAL A 36 -30.26 -14.61 6.81
CA VAL A 36 -29.89 -13.73 7.94
C VAL A 36 -29.18 -12.50 7.42
N ARG A 37 -29.61 -11.32 7.89
CA ARG A 37 -28.90 -10.05 7.65
C ARG A 37 -27.95 -9.78 8.82
N VAL A 38 -26.70 -9.48 8.51
CA VAL A 38 -25.66 -9.15 9.49
C VAL A 38 -25.12 -7.75 9.19
N LYS A 39 -24.68 -7.04 10.23
CA LYS A 39 -24.01 -5.73 10.10
C LYS A 39 -22.55 -5.83 10.49
N ILE A 40 -21.73 -4.91 10.00
CA ILE A 40 -20.30 -4.88 10.33
C ILE A 40 -20.06 -4.67 11.84
N ARG A 41 -20.85 -3.81 12.49
CA ARG A 41 -20.71 -3.57 13.95
C ARG A 41 -20.82 -4.84 14.81
N ASP A 42 -21.54 -5.85 14.33
CA ASP A 42 -21.79 -7.09 15.08
C ASP A 42 -20.65 -8.11 14.92
N CYS A 43 -19.66 -7.84 14.05
CA CYS A 43 -18.54 -8.76 13.80
C CYS A 43 -17.15 -8.23 14.20
N LEU A 44 -17.09 -7.07 14.88
CA LEU A 44 -15.81 -6.44 15.31
C LEU A 44 -15.07 -7.23 16.40
N ASP A 45 -15.78 -8.03 17.18
CA ASP A 45 -15.21 -8.91 18.20
C ASP A 45 -15.51 -10.38 17.88
N THR A 46 -14.47 -11.16 17.59
CA THR A 46 -14.62 -12.58 17.28
C THR A 46 -15.10 -13.41 18.47
N LYS A 47 -14.89 -12.94 19.70
CA LYS A 47 -15.38 -13.62 20.93
C LYS A 47 -16.90 -13.61 21.00
N VAL A 48 -17.54 -12.51 20.57
CA VAL A 48 -19.00 -12.40 20.47
C VAL A 48 -19.54 -13.36 19.42
N LEU A 49 -18.78 -13.59 18.35
CA LEU A 49 -19.07 -14.59 17.32
C LEU A 49 -18.78 -16.04 17.78
N GLY A 50 -18.25 -16.23 18.99
CA GLY A 50 -18.01 -17.53 19.58
C GLY A 50 -16.72 -18.21 19.14
N TYR A 51 -15.74 -17.48 18.57
CA TYR A 51 -14.46 -18.08 18.19
C TYR A 51 -13.25 -17.18 18.48
N VAL A 52 -12.10 -17.84 18.67
CA VAL A 52 -10.78 -17.22 18.77
C VAL A 52 -9.77 -18.04 17.96
N TYR A 53 -8.61 -17.44 17.70
CA TYR A 53 -7.50 -18.14 17.05
C TYR A 53 -6.58 -18.74 18.11
N GLU A 54 -5.96 -19.86 17.76
CA GLU A 54 -4.82 -20.38 18.51
C GLU A 54 -3.68 -19.36 18.50
N GLU A 55 -3.06 -19.16 19.66
CA GLU A 55 -1.91 -18.27 19.80
C GLU A 55 -0.66 -18.99 19.27
N VAL A 56 -0.05 -18.41 18.24
CA VAL A 56 1.15 -18.93 17.59
C VAL A 56 2.21 -17.86 17.51
N ASP A 57 3.47 -18.27 17.47
CA ASP A 57 4.60 -17.33 17.37
C ASP A 57 4.54 -16.53 16.07
N LEU A 58 4.59 -15.21 16.20
CA LEU A 58 4.55 -14.26 15.08
C LEU A 58 5.98 -13.88 14.67
N LEU A 59 6.67 -14.77 13.96
CA LEU A 59 8.08 -14.61 13.59
C LEU A 59 8.34 -13.30 12.80
N TRP A 60 7.41 -12.91 11.92
CA TRP A 60 7.50 -11.70 11.11
C TRP A 60 7.49 -10.39 11.91
N LEU A 61 7.12 -10.39 13.20
CA LEU A 61 7.22 -9.19 14.04
C LEU A 61 8.67 -8.76 14.30
N LYS A 62 9.61 -9.70 14.18
CA LYS A 62 11.05 -9.46 14.36
C LYS A 62 11.75 -9.17 13.03
N GLU A 63 11.10 -9.47 11.92
CA GLU A 63 11.63 -9.30 10.56
C GLU A 63 11.33 -7.86 10.10
N ARG A 64 12.27 -6.95 10.34
CA ARG A 64 12.24 -5.61 9.73
C ARG A 64 13.17 -5.59 8.52
N GLY A 65 12.84 -4.72 7.57
CA GLY A 65 13.73 -4.44 6.44
C GLY A 65 15.08 -3.93 6.95
N THR A 66 16.14 -4.23 6.20
CA THR A 66 17.44 -3.61 6.43
C THR A 66 17.74 -2.68 5.27
N PRO A 67 18.26 -1.46 5.52
CA PRO A 67 18.66 -0.56 4.44
C PRO A 67 19.65 -1.25 3.50
N HIS A 68 19.46 -1.04 2.21
CA HIS A 68 20.32 -1.63 1.20
C HIS A 68 21.73 -1.04 1.30
N THR A 69 22.70 -1.88 1.66
CA THR A 69 24.10 -1.46 1.75
C THR A 69 24.71 -1.44 0.34
N THR A 70 24.86 -0.25 -0.24
CA THR A 70 25.41 -0.02 -1.59
C THR A 70 26.92 -0.28 -1.73
N VAL A 71 27.55 -1.02 -0.80
CA VAL A 71 28.98 -1.35 -0.89
C VAL A 71 29.18 -2.42 -1.97
N GLY A 72 29.45 -1.96 -3.19
CA GLY A 72 30.09 -2.75 -4.25
C GLY A 72 29.17 -3.51 -5.21
N VAL A 73 27.85 -3.28 -5.20
CA VAL A 73 26.94 -3.91 -6.16
C VAL A 73 26.43 -2.85 -7.15
N PRO A 74 26.87 -2.85 -8.42
CA PRO A 74 26.22 -2.10 -9.47
C PRO A 74 24.90 -2.81 -9.82
N GLY A 75 23.86 -2.55 -9.03
CA GLY A 75 22.51 -2.71 -9.54
C GLY A 75 22.34 -1.68 -10.65
N ASN A 76 21.72 -2.04 -11.75
CA ASN A 76 21.21 -1.04 -12.67
C ASN A 76 19.90 -1.67 -13.11
N ILE A 77 18.75 -1.14 -12.68
CA ILE A 77 17.51 -1.53 -13.33
C ILE A 77 17.71 -1.14 -14.81
N PRO A 78 17.69 -2.10 -15.75
CA PRO A 78 17.84 -1.74 -17.16
C PRO A 78 16.67 -0.84 -17.53
N ASN A 79 16.96 0.32 -18.14
CA ASN A 79 15.95 1.26 -18.64
C ASN A 79 15.06 1.90 -17.54
N VAL A 80 15.68 2.61 -16.59
CA VAL A 80 14.95 3.54 -15.71
C VAL A 80 14.68 4.85 -16.46
N ARG A 81 13.43 5.30 -16.46
CA ARG A 81 13.03 6.60 -17.01
C ARG A 81 12.77 7.58 -15.88
N ASN A 82 13.57 8.64 -15.82
CA ASN A 82 13.28 9.79 -14.96
C ASN A 82 12.16 10.62 -15.57
N VAL A 83 11.10 10.89 -14.79
CA VAL A 83 9.93 11.65 -15.25
C VAL A 83 9.68 12.82 -14.32
N GLU A 84 9.51 13.99 -14.92
CA GLU A 84 9.10 15.19 -14.18
C GLU A 84 7.65 15.04 -13.71
N ARG A 85 7.37 15.52 -12.49
CA ARG A 85 6.04 15.45 -11.88
C ARG A 85 4.95 16.16 -12.70
N THR A 86 5.29 17.08 -13.60
CA THR A 86 4.35 17.75 -14.50
C THR A 86 3.83 16.86 -15.62
N ASN A 87 4.45 15.71 -15.86
CA ASN A 87 4.21 14.87 -17.04
C ASN A 87 3.27 13.69 -16.75
N PHE A 88 2.29 13.88 -15.86
CA PHE A 88 1.21 12.93 -15.66
C PHE A 88 0.12 13.05 -16.75
N PRO A 89 -0.58 11.96 -17.08
CA PRO A 89 -0.42 10.61 -16.55
C PRO A 89 0.85 9.92 -17.10
N ILE A 90 1.49 9.08 -16.28
CA ILE A 90 2.64 8.27 -16.71
C ILE A 90 2.16 6.85 -17.06
N ASN A 91 2.77 6.25 -18.09
CA ASN A 91 2.58 4.84 -18.41
C ASN A 91 3.71 4.00 -17.80
N LEU A 92 3.36 2.94 -17.10
CA LEU A 92 4.25 1.91 -16.58
C LEU A 92 4.19 0.70 -17.52
N GLU A 93 5.03 0.72 -18.54
CA GLU A 93 5.11 -0.36 -19.54
C GLU A 93 6.57 -0.74 -19.76
N GLY A 94 6.95 -1.95 -19.33
CA GLY A 94 8.26 -2.57 -19.60
C GLY A 94 9.50 -1.88 -19.02
N SER A 95 9.37 -0.71 -18.39
CA SER A 95 10.46 0.09 -17.84
C SER A 95 10.10 0.66 -16.48
N ALA A 96 11.10 0.76 -15.60
CA ALA A 96 10.90 1.42 -14.31
C ALA A 96 10.84 2.94 -14.50
N VAL A 97 10.05 3.61 -13.67
CA VAL A 97 9.88 5.06 -13.71
C VAL A 97 10.23 5.65 -12.35
N THR A 98 11.16 6.59 -12.34
CA THR A 98 11.54 7.34 -11.13
C THR A 98 11.00 8.76 -11.21
N ILE A 99 10.36 9.21 -10.13
CA ILE A 99 9.80 10.56 -9.99
C ILE A 99 10.35 11.19 -8.71
N VAL A 100 10.77 12.44 -8.81
CA VAL A 100 11.15 13.24 -7.64
C VAL A 100 9.90 13.88 -7.04
N VAL A 101 9.62 13.59 -5.77
CA VAL A 101 8.45 14.08 -5.03
C VAL A 101 8.91 15.02 -3.92
N PRO A 102 8.51 16.30 -3.93
CA PRO A 102 8.88 17.22 -2.85
C PRO A 102 8.17 16.84 -1.55
N ARG A 103 8.89 16.90 -0.42
CA ARG A 103 8.31 16.75 0.91
C ARG A 103 7.79 18.10 1.38
N LEU A 104 6.47 18.19 1.52
CA LEU A 104 5.79 19.44 1.94
C LEU A 104 5.53 19.50 3.45
N GLY A 105 5.74 18.39 4.16
CA GLY A 105 5.54 18.28 5.61
C GLY A 105 6.70 18.77 6.45
N LYS A 106 6.49 18.80 7.77
CA LYS A 106 7.55 19.06 8.76
C LYS A 106 8.56 17.90 8.72
N LYS A 107 9.85 18.23 8.60
CA LYS A 107 10.99 17.28 8.62
C LYS A 107 11.47 17.08 10.05
N ALA A 108 12.26 16.04 10.31
CA ALA A 108 12.83 15.76 11.62
C ALA A 108 11.74 15.76 12.72
N ARG A 109 10.61 15.10 12.43
CA ARG A 109 9.46 15.09 13.35
C ARG A 109 9.83 14.37 14.64
N SER A 110 9.30 14.87 15.75
CA SER A 110 9.43 14.17 17.04
C SER A 110 8.74 12.81 16.98
N LYS A 111 9.07 11.93 17.92
CA LYS A 111 8.45 10.61 18.00
C LYS A 111 6.93 10.74 18.19
N GLU A 112 6.51 11.69 19.01
CA GLU A 112 5.10 11.97 19.30
C GLU A 112 4.35 12.43 18.04
N GLU A 113 4.92 13.36 17.26
CA GLU A 113 4.32 13.84 16.00
C GLU A 113 4.18 12.73 14.96
N ARG A 114 5.09 11.75 14.96
CA ARG A 114 5.03 10.58 14.05
C ARG A 114 3.99 9.56 14.49
N GLU A 115 3.80 9.40 15.79
CA GLU A 115 2.70 8.58 16.32
C GLU A 115 1.33 9.23 16.07
N GLU A 116 1.27 10.57 16.04
CA GLU A 116 0.07 11.37 15.80
C GLU A 116 -0.26 11.60 14.33
N GLU A 117 0.71 11.56 13.42
CA GLU A 117 0.50 11.73 11.97
C GLU A 117 1.41 10.76 11.19
N GLU A 118 0.82 9.93 10.34
CA GLU A 118 1.58 9.06 9.43
C GLU A 118 1.93 9.86 8.17
N GLU A 119 3.20 9.86 7.74
CA GLU A 119 3.57 10.35 6.42
C GLU A 119 3.30 9.25 5.39
N VAL A 120 2.38 9.54 4.47
CA VAL A 120 1.84 8.58 3.50
C VAL A 120 2.18 9.01 2.08
N LEU A 121 2.79 8.09 1.34
CA LEU A 121 2.91 8.16 -0.11
C LEU A 121 1.60 7.72 -0.76
N VAL A 122 0.96 8.66 -1.45
CA VAL A 122 -0.29 8.44 -2.17
C VAL A 122 -0.01 8.42 -3.68
N VAL A 123 -0.30 7.27 -4.29
CA VAL A 123 -0.25 7.07 -5.73
C VAL A 123 -1.68 7.14 -6.25
N GLU A 124 -1.98 8.20 -7.00
CA GLU A 124 -3.34 8.56 -7.40
C GLU A 124 -3.64 8.05 -8.81
N ASP A 125 -4.92 7.78 -9.06
CA ASP A 125 -5.44 7.55 -10.40
C ASP A 125 -4.73 6.39 -11.13
N ILE A 126 -4.45 5.30 -10.42
CA ILE A 126 -3.89 4.07 -10.98
C ILE A 126 -4.96 3.46 -11.89
N SER A 127 -4.76 3.55 -13.20
CA SER A 127 -5.67 3.07 -14.23
C SER A 127 -5.14 1.81 -14.89
N PHE A 128 -5.96 0.76 -14.90
CA PHE A 128 -5.57 -0.54 -15.46
C PHE A 128 -6.80 -1.37 -15.84
N ASP A 129 -6.58 -2.41 -16.65
CA ASP A 129 -7.64 -3.35 -16.99
C ASP A 129 -7.85 -4.41 -15.88
N GLY A 130 -9.06 -4.43 -15.31
CA GLY A 130 -9.41 -5.26 -14.14
C GLY A 130 -9.42 -6.76 -14.38
N ILE A 131 -9.44 -7.19 -15.63
CA ILE A 131 -9.35 -8.61 -16.00
C ILE A 131 -7.89 -9.10 -16.07
N LEU A 132 -6.91 -8.21 -15.93
CA LEU A 132 -5.49 -8.54 -16.01
C LEU A 132 -4.84 -8.58 -14.61
N PRO A 133 -3.90 -9.51 -14.38
CA PRO A 133 -3.12 -9.53 -13.16
C PRO A 133 -2.09 -8.41 -13.23
N VAL A 134 -2.34 -7.34 -12.49
CA VAL A 134 -1.47 -6.16 -12.47
C VAL A 134 -0.63 -6.18 -11.21
N LYS A 135 0.67 -5.95 -11.36
CA LYS A 135 1.58 -5.74 -10.22
C LYS A 135 2.70 -4.76 -10.57
N PHE A 136 2.97 -3.83 -9.67
CA PHE A 136 4.21 -3.05 -9.66
C PHE A 136 4.69 -2.83 -8.23
N ASP A 137 5.99 -2.79 -8.06
CA ASP A 137 6.64 -2.51 -6.77
C ASP A 137 6.96 -1.01 -6.69
N VAL A 138 7.00 -0.48 -5.47
CA VAL A 138 7.29 0.92 -5.18
C VAL A 138 8.49 0.99 -4.24
N TYR A 139 9.51 1.74 -4.64
CA TYR A 139 10.71 1.98 -3.85
C TYR A 139 10.88 3.47 -3.56
N VAL A 140 11.48 3.80 -2.42
CA VAL A 140 11.81 5.16 -2.00
C VAL A 140 13.33 5.29 -1.87
N ASN A 141 13.90 6.32 -2.50
CA ASN A 141 15.33 6.61 -2.58
C ASN A 141 16.20 5.45 -3.09
N GLU A 142 15.62 4.58 -3.93
CA GLU A 142 16.31 3.43 -4.51
C GLU A 142 15.95 3.26 -5.99
N GLU A 143 16.97 3.00 -6.80
CA GLU A 143 16.91 2.82 -8.26
C GLU A 143 17.38 1.40 -8.67
N TYR A 144 17.73 0.54 -7.71
CA TYR A 144 18.24 -0.81 -7.94
C TYR A 144 17.21 -1.93 -7.70
N ALA A 145 16.06 -1.60 -7.11
CA ALA A 145 14.99 -2.54 -6.77
C ALA A 145 15.50 -3.83 -6.09
N PRO A 146 16.20 -3.71 -4.94
CA PRO A 146 16.90 -4.82 -4.30
C PRO A 146 15.95 -5.89 -3.72
N GLY A 147 14.64 -5.68 -3.84
CA GLY A 147 13.61 -6.61 -3.41
C GLY A 147 13.00 -6.24 -2.05
N PRO A 148 11.97 -7.00 -1.63
CA PRO A 148 11.10 -6.64 -0.51
C PRO A 148 11.72 -6.79 0.89
N ALA A 149 12.94 -7.32 0.99
CA ALA A 149 13.65 -7.45 2.26
C ALA A 149 14.41 -6.19 2.68
N ASN A 150 14.47 -5.17 1.81
CA ASN A 150 15.23 -3.95 2.07
C ASN A 150 14.28 -2.81 2.46
N SER A 151 14.74 -1.92 3.34
CA SER A 151 13.93 -0.83 3.87
C SER A 151 13.42 0.11 2.78
N GLU A 152 14.13 0.27 1.67
CA GLU A 152 13.73 1.11 0.54
C GLU A 152 12.47 0.60 -0.19
N PHE A 153 12.06 -0.66 0.02
CA PHE A 153 10.82 -1.21 -0.51
C PHE A 153 9.62 -0.70 0.30
N ALA A 154 8.90 0.28 -0.25
CA ALA A 154 7.72 0.86 0.39
C ALA A 154 6.47 -0.02 0.29
N GLY A 155 6.40 -0.89 -0.72
CA GLY A 155 5.28 -1.79 -0.93
C GLY A 155 5.05 -2.15 -2.40
N CYS A 156 3.86 -2.70 -2.68
CA CYS A 156 3.46 -3.00 -4.06
C CYS A 156 1.97 -2.78 -4.27
N PHE A 157 1.61 -2.44 -5.50
CA PHE A 157 0.23 -2.55 -5.98
C PHE A 157 0.02 -3.93 -6.58
N ALA A 158 -1.10 -4.58 -6.27
CA ALA A 158 -1.47 -5.86 -6.88
C ALA A 158 -2.98 -5.91 -7.16
N ASN A 159 -3.35 -6.31 -8.37
CA ASN A 159 -4.72 -6.61 -8.76
C ASN A 159 -4.88 -8.11 -9.02
N VAL A 160 -5.93 -8.70 -8.46
CA VAL A 160 -6.40 -10.03 -8.83
C VAL A 160 -7.48 -9.87 -9.91
N PRO A 161 -7.34 -10.53 -11.08
CA PRO A 161 -8.34 -10.51 -12.14
C PRO A 161 -9.75 -10.81 -11.63
N HIS A 162 -10.72 -9.98 -11.98
CA HIS A 162 -12.11 -10.26 -11.68
C HIS A 162 -13.02 -9.91 -12.86
N LYS A 163 -13.64 -10.93 -13.47
CA LYS A 163 -14.55 -10.78 -14.62
C LYS A 163 -15.98 -10.60 -14.10
N HIS A 164 -16.61 -9.47 -14.41
CA HIS A 164 -18.02 -9.25 -14.12
C HIS A 164 -18.89 -9.79 -15.26
N LYS A 165 -19.96 -10.52 -14.94
CA LYS A 165 -20.86 -11.15 -15.94
C LYS A 165 -21.68 -10.16 -16.79
N HIS A 166 -21.76 -8.89 -16.38
CA HIS A 166 -22.61 -7.89 -17.04
C HIS A 166 -21.89 -6.95 -18.01
N GLY A 167 -20.56 -7.04 -18.12
CA GLY A 167 -19.83 -6.53 -19.27
C GLY A 167 -19.54 -7.68 -20.21
N GLY A 168 -19.70 -7.50 -21.52
CA GLY A 168 -19.15 -8.44 -22.51
C GLY A 168 -17.63 -8.57 -22.39
N ASP A 169 -16.93 -9.01 -23.45
CA ASP A 169 -15.45 -8.99 -23.48
C ASP A 169 -14.86 -7.56 -23.57
N HIS A 170 -15.52 -6.58 -22.95
CA HIS A 170 -15.05 -5.20 -22.86
C HIS A 170 -14.08 -5.09 -21.68
N HIS A 171 -12.85 -4.67 -21.98
CA HIS A 171 -11.85 -4.24 -21.00
C HIS A 171 -12.50 -3.28 -19.98
N HIS A 172 -12.44 -3.64 -18.70
CA HIS A 172 -12.97 -2.82 -17.63
C HIS A 172 -11.82 -2.03 -17.03
N ILE A 173 -11.72 -0.75 -17.39
CA ILE A 173 -10.69 0.11 -16.84
C ILE A 173 -11.07 0.50 -15.41
N HIS A 174 -10.34 -0.03 -14.43
CA HIS A 174 -10.43 0.38 -13.04
C HIS A 174 -9.57 1.60 -12.81
N LYS A 175 -9.99 2.44 -11.87
CA LYS A 175 -9.22 3.58 -11.37
C LYS A 175 -9.22 3.53 -9.84
N VAL A 176 -8.03 3.42 -9.24
CA VAL A 176 -7.86 3.27 -7.79
C VAL A 176 -6.69 4.11 -7.29
N SER A 177 -6.50 4.16 -5.97
CA SER A 177 -5.34 4.78 -5.34
C SER A 177 -4.62 3.77 -4.44
N LEU A 178 -3.31 3.94 -4.29
CA LEU A 178 -2.48 3.18 -3.34
C LEU A 178 -1.91 4.14 -2.29
N ASN A 179 -2.08 3.78 -1.03
CA ASN A 179 -1.54 4.53 0.12
C ASN A 179 -0.49 3.66 0.81
N LEU A 180 0.73 4.17 0.93
CA LEU A 180 1.85 3.51 1.61
C LEU A 180 2.33 4.40 2.75
N GLY A 181 2.23 3.93 3.99
CA GLY A 181 2.88 4.59 5.13
C GLY A 181 4.39 4.46 5.00
N ILE A 182 5.10 5.58 5.04
CA ILE A 182 6.56 5.62 4.83
C ILE A 182 7.31 6.22 6.01
N THR A 183 6.65 6.51 7.13
CA THR A 183 7.30 7.14 8.29
C THR A 183 8.47 6.29 8.81
N ASP A 184 8.20 5.02 9.12
CA ASP A 184 9.22 4.06 9.57
C ASP A 184 10.31 3.85 8.50
N LEU A 185 9.90 3.82 7.23
CA LEU A 185 10.82 3.65 6.10
C LEU A 185 11.85 4.79 6.07
N LEU A 186 11.40 6.05 6.17
CA LEU A 186 12.25 7.23 6.08
C LEU A 186 13.28 7.29 7.22
N ASP A 187 12.91 6.81 8.40
CA ASP A 187 13.83 6.66 9.53
C ASP A 187 14.90 5.61 9.26
N GLU A 188 14.50 4.44 8.77
CA GLU A 188 15.42 3.32 8.50
C GLU A 188 16.46 3.68 7.44
N ILE A 189 16.06 4.38 6.37
CA ILE A 189 16.97 4.79 5.29
C ILE A 189 17.69 6.13 5.56
N GLY A 190 17.41 6.78 6.69
CA GLY A 190 18.02 8.06 7.07
C GLY A 190 17.59 9.27 6.22
N ALA A 191 16.42 9.20 5.59
CA ALA A 191 15.90 10.23 4.67
C ALA A 191 14.95 11.25 5.33
N ASP A 192 14.79 11.23 6.66
CA ASP A 192 13.80 12.10 7.32
C ASP A 192 14.11 13.60 7.23
N ASN A 193 15.35 13.99 6.88
CA ASN A 193 15.73 15.37 6.66
C ASN A 193 15.68 15.81 5.19
N ASP A 194 15.37 14.90 4.26
CA ASP A 194 15.46 15.20 2.83
C ASP A 194 14.36 16.18 2.38
N ASP A 195 14.69 17.05 1.42
CA ASP A 195 13.74 17.99 0.81
C ASP A 195 12.79 17.30 -0.18
N PHE A 196 13.24 16.19 -0.76
CA PHE A 196 12.54 15.45 -1.79
C PHE A 196 12.85 13.95 -1.66
N LEU A 197 11.92 13.12 -2.12
CA LEU A 197 12.09 11.69 -2.22
C LEU A 197 12.14 11.28 -3.69
N ARG A 198 12.99 10.32 -4.02
CA ARG A 198 12.94 9.64 -5.32
C ARG A 198 12.05 8.42 -5.20
N VAL A 199 10.91 8.43 -5.88
CA VAL A 199 9.99 7.29 -5.88
C VAL A 199 10.14 6.54 -7.18
N THR A 200 10.51 5.26 -7.09
CA THR A 200 10.73 4.38 -8.24
C THR A 200 9.61 3.34 -8.33
N PHE A 201 8.90 3.34 -9.46
CA PHE A 201 7.89 2.34 -9.80
C PHE A 201 8.48 1.26 -10.70
N VAL A 202 8.36 0.00 -10.30
CA VAL A 202 8.93 -1.13 -11.04
C VAL A 202 7.79 -2.05 -11.51
N PRO A 203 7.35 -1.96 -12.77
CA PRO A 203 6.31 -2.84 -13.28
C PRO A 203 6.80 -4.30 -13.29
N LYS A 204 5.93 -5.20 -12.82
CA LYS A 204 6.16 -6.66 -12.85
C LYS A 204 5.30 -7.36 -13.89
N ASN A 205 4.65 -6.60 -14.77
CA ASN A 205 3.77 -7.09 -15.81
C ASN A 205 4.06 -6.36 -17.13
N SER A 206 3.60 -6.92 -18.24
CA SER A 206 3.81 -6.39 -19.60
C SER A 206 2.61 -5.61 -20.14
N TYR A 207 1.60 -5.36 -19.32
CA TYR A 207 0.38 -4.65 -19.72
C TYR A 207 0.48 -3.19 -19.28
N PRO A 208 -0.15 -2.26 -20.01
CA PRO A 208 -0.09 -0.85 -19.66
C PRO A 208 -0.86 -0.58 -18.36
N VAL A 209 -0.20 0.12 -17.44
CA VAL A 209 -0.80 0.69 -16.23
C VAL A 209 -0.48 2.16 -16.24
N THR A 210 -1.48 3.03 -16.10
CA THR A 210 -1.23 4.46 -15.97
C THR A 210 -1.34 4.91 -14.53
N ILE A 211 -0.52 5.87 -14.13
CA ILE A 211 -0.62 6.57 -12.86
C ILE A 211 -0.94 8.02 -13.18
N GLY A 212 -1.98 8.58 -12.57
CA GLY A 212 -2.40 9.96 -12.81
C GLY A 212 -1.79 10.98 -11.86
N GLY A 213 -1.27 10.58 -10.71
CA GLY A 213 -0.63 11.49 -9.78
C GLY A 213 0.18 10.83 -8.68
N ILE A 214 1.01 11.63 -8.02
CA ILE A 214 1.74 11.23 -6.83
C ILE A 214 1.88 12.42 -5.88
N LYS A 215 1.71 12.15 -4.58
CA LYS A 215 1.85 13.13 -3.51
C LYS A 215 2.24 12.47 -2.19
N LEU A 216 2.68 13.30 -1.26
CA LEU A 216 2.90 12.96 0.14
C LEU A 216 1.88 13.71 0.98
N GLU A 217 1.24 13.00 1.91
CA GLU A 217 0.25 13.55 2.82
C GLU A 217 0.56 13.14 4.26
N LEU A 218 0.21 13.99 5.21
CA LEU A 218 0.22 13.65 6.64
C LEU A 218 -1.20 13.22 7.02
N LEU A 219 -1.36 11.98 7.48
CA LEU A 219 -2.65 11.42 7.89
C LEU A 219 -2.70 11.23 9.41
N SER A 220 -3.64 11.94 10.04
CA SER A 220 -4.01 11.78 11.44
C SER A 220 -4.89 10.56 11.68
#